data_AF-A0A6L9QKE8-F1
#
_entry.id   AF-A0A6L9QKE8-F1
#
_cell.length_a   1.000
_cell.length_b   1.000
_cell.length_c   1.000
_cell.angle_alpha   90.00
_cell.angle_beta   90.00
_cell.angle_gamma   90.00
#
_symmetry.space_group_name_H-M   'P 1'
#
loop_
_entity.id
_entity.type
_entity.pdbx_description
1 polymer ?
#
loop_
_entity_poly.entity_id
_entity_poly.type
_entity_poly.pdbx_seq_one_letter_code
_entity_poly.pdbx_strand_id
1 'polypeptide(L)' 'MKILLIGATGMVGSRIADEARRRGHEVTGVTRSGGAGTAKAEASDAAAIAGLAAGH' A
#
# COMPACT_ATOMS: atom_id res chain seq x y z
N MET A 1 8.43 1.91 -10.97
CA MET A 1 8.89 2.22 -9.59
C MET A 1 8.06 1.41 -8.60
N LYS A 2 8.56 1.22 -7.39
CA LYS A 2 7.83 0.56 -6.30
C LYS A 2 7.11 1.60 -5.44
N ILE A 3 5.87 1.32 -5.07
CA ILE A 3 5.02 2.22 -4.28
C ILE A 3 4.38 1.40 -3.16
N LEU A 4 4.63 1.81 -1.91
CA LEU A 4 3.85 1.36 -0.76
C LEU A 4 2.65 2.28 -0.58
N LEU A 5 1.43 1.73 -0.63
CA LEU A 5 0.20 2.52 -0.53
C LEU A 5 -0.63 2.11 0.69
N ILE A 6 -0.67 2.97 1.69
CA ILE A 6 -1.53 2.81 2.87
C ILE A 6 -2.98 3.15 2.51
N GLY A 7 -3.92 2.31 2.93
CA GLY A 7 -5.34 2.48 2.62
C GLY A 7 -5.71 2.09 1.19
N ALA A 8 -4.95 1.17 0.57
CA ALA A 8 -5.08 0.79 -0.83
C ALA A 8 -6.47 0.25 -1.24
N THR A 9 -7.30 -0.20 -0.29
CA THR A 9 -8.67 -0.69 -0.55
C THR A 9 -9.75 0.34 -0.25
N GLY A 10 -9.39 1.53 0.26
CA GLY A 10 -10.33 2.61 0.52
C GLY A 10 -10.78 3.32 -0.75
N MET A 11 -11.78 4.20 -0.64
CA MET A 11 -12.36 4.93 -1.78
C MET A 11 -11.31 5.64 -2.65
N VAL A 12 -10.35 6.30 -2.03
CA VAL A 12 -9.28 7.02 -2.76
C VAL A 12 -8.14 6.08 -3.13
N GLY A 13 -7.71 5.23 -2.18
CA GLY A 13 -6.56 4.35 -2.36
C GLY A 13 -6.73 3.36 -3.52
N SER A 14 -7.93 2.83 -3.76
CA SER A 14 -8.17 1.91 -4.88
C SER A 14 -7.94 2.59 -6.23
N ARG A 15 -8.43 3.81 -6.41
CA ARG A 15 -8.25 4.59 -7.64
C ARG A 15 -6.79 4.97 -7.87
N ILE A 16 -6.07 5.31 -6.80
CA ILE A 16 -4.62 5.58 -6.85
C ILE A 16 -3.86 4.31 -7.23
N ALA A 17 -4.17 3.17 -6.61
CA ALA A 17 -3.53 1.89 -6.88
C ALA A 17 -3.71 1.48 -8.35
N ASP A 18 -4.93 1.61 -8.88
CA ASP A 18 -5.23 1.28 -10.27
C ASP A 18 -4.50 2.20 -11.24
N GLU A 19 -4.47 3.50 -10.98
CA GLU A 19 -3.74 4.44 -11.84
C GLU A 19 -2.23 4.23 -11.79
N ALA A 20 -1.67 4.01 -10.61
CA ALA A 20 -0.24 3.73 -10.46
C ALA A 20 0.15 2.45 -11.21
N ARG A 21 -0.66 1.39 -11.12
CA ARG A 21 -0.44 0.16 -11.89
C ARG A 21 -0.55 0.40 -13.39
N ARG A 22 -1.55 1.16 -13.86
CA ARG A 22 -1.67 1.52 -15.28
C ARG A 22 -0.44 2.24 -15.83
N ARG A 23 0.24 3.03 -15.00
CA ARG A 23 1.50 3.70 -15.34
C ARG A 23 2.74 2.81 -15.25
N GLY A 24 2.58 1.52 -14.91
CA GLY A 24 3.68 0.56 -14.79
C GLY A 24 4.40 0.59 -13.44
N HIS A 25 3.76 1.10 -12.38
CA HIS A 25 4.31 1.02 -11.03
C HIS A 25 3.93 -0.30 -10.34
N GLU A 26 4.86 -0.86 -9.58
CA GLU A 26 4.61 -1.98 -8.67
C GLU A 26 4.00 -1.42 -7.38
N VAL A 27 2.76 -1.80 -7.06
CA VAL A 27 2.02 -1.26 -5.91
C VAL A 27 1.83 -2.34 -4.86
N THR A 28 2.47 -2.14 -3.70
CA THR A 28 2.21 -2.92 -2.48
C THR A 28 1.16 -2.17 -1.65
N GLY A 29 -0.06 -2.70 -1.62
CA GLY A 29 -1.13 -2.12 -0.81
C GLY A 29 -0.99 -2.50 0.67
N VAL A 30 -1.34 -1.58 1.56
CA VAL A 30 -1.37 -1.80 3.01
C VAL A 30 -2.76 -1.47 3.54
N THR A 31 -3.31 -2.35 4.36
CA THR A 31 -4.60 -2.14 5.04
C THR A 31 -4.50 -2.56 6.51
N ARG A 32 -5.42 -2.06 7.35
CA ARG A 32 -5.45 -2.38 8.79
C ARG A 32 -5.69 -3.86 9.08
N SER A 33 -6.52 -4.50 8.25
CA SER A 33 -6.89 -5.91 8.41
C SER A 33 -6.02 -6.86 7.59
N GLY A 34 -5.29 -6.35 6.60
CA GLY A 34 -4.67 -7.17 5.55
C GLY A 34 -5.72 -7.79 4.61
N GLY A 35 -5.25 -8.63 3.69
CA GLY A 35 -6.11 -9.41 2.79
C GLY A 35 -6.18 -8.86 1.36
N ALA A 36 -6.74 -9.66 0.43
CA ALA A 36 -6.83 -9.35 -1.00
C ALA A 36 -5.49 -8.89 -1.62
N GLY A 37 -4.37 -9.48 -1.20
CA GLY A 37 -3.03 -9.13 -1.67
C GLY A 37 -2.43 -7.86 -1.03
N THR A 38 -2.99 -7.38 0.08
CA THR A 38 -2.44 -6.26 0.85
C THR A 38 -1.73 -6.73 2.12
N ALA A 39 -0.64 -6.03 2.48
CA ALA A 39 0.03 -6.21 3.75
C ALA A 39 -0.83 -5.63 4.89
N LYS A 40 -0.72 -6.23 6.07
CA LYS A 40 -1.41 -5.76 7.28
C LYS A 40 -0.51 -4.78 8.04
N ALA A 41 -0.97 -3.54 8.24
CA ALA A 41 -0.37 -2.61 9.20
C ALA A 41 -1.32 -1.46 9.58
N GLU A 42 -1.09 -0.89 10.75
CA GLU A 42 -1.74 0.35 11.20
C GLU A 42 -0.90 1.56 10.77
N ALA A 43 -1.54 2.59 10.22
CA ALA A 43 -0.84 3.77 9.74
C ALA A 43 -0.13 4.54 10.86
N SER A 44 -0.61 4.40 12.10
CA SER A 44 -0.01 5.02 13.30
C SER A 44 1.20 4.26 13.83
N ASP A 45 1.45 3.04 13.37
CA ASP A 45 2.64 2.26 13.76
C ASP A 45 3.81 2.59 12.83
N ALA A 46 4.57 3.62 13.20
CA ALA A 46 5.69 4.10 12.39
C ALA A 46 6.76 3.05 12.14
N ALA A 47 7.02 2.16 13.10
CA ALA A 47 8.04 1.11 12.97
C ALA A 47 7.59 0.04 11.96
N ALA A 48 6.33 -0.38 12.03
CA ALA A 48 5.76 -1.31 11.06
C ALA A 48 5.76 -0.72 9.63
N ILE A 49 5.36 0.54 9.48
CA ILE A 49 5.37 1.21 8.17
C ILE A 49 6.79 1.36 7.62
N ALA A 50 7.77 1.73 8.46
CA ALA A 50 9.16 1.81 8.04
C ALA A 50 9.70 0.45 7.56
N GLY A 51 9.36 -0.64 8.25
CA GLY A 51 9.74 -1.99 7.83
C GLY A 51 9.12 -2.39 6.49
N LEU A 52 7.85 -2.03 6.25
CA LEU A 52 7.17 -2.32 4.99
C LEU A 52 7.63 -1.45 3.82
N ALA A 53 8.08 -0.22 4.10
CA ALA A 53 8.58 0.71 3.10
C ALA A 53 10.03 0.40 2.67
N ALA A 54 10.74 -0.46 3.41
CA ALA A 54 12.10 -0.84 3.08
C ALA A 54 12.15 -1.57 1.72
N GLY A 55 12.88 -0.99 0.76
CA GLY A 55 13.09 -1.60 -0.56
C GLY A 55 12.08 -1.21 -1.63
N HIS A 56 11.25 -0.19 -1.36
CA HIS A 56 10.44 0.55 -2.32
C HIS A 56 11.13 1.85 -2.72
#